data_AF-A0A060LT14-F1
#
_entry.id   AF-A0A060LT14-F1
#
_cell.length_a   1.000
_cell.length_b   1.000
_cell.length_c   1.000
_cell.angle_alpha   90.00
_cell.angle_beta   90.00
_cell.angle_gamma   90.00
#
_symmetry.space_group_name_H-M   'P 1'
#
loop_
_entity.id
_entity.type
_entity.pdbx_description
1 polymer ?
#
loop_
_entity_poly.entity_id
_entity_poly.type
_entity_poly.pdbx_seq_one_letter_code
_entity_poly.pdbx_strand_id
1 'polypeptide(L)'
;MIVLIGTLLLLPFFYYGYKEHQFSQSNKAKKETETGYYRKASFYAFPLLPIGWLLLEMSHRFFSLSFDTYRDLIWILILVSCIVYGCTLQYHRRKTTKNLS
;
A
#
# COMPACT_ATOMS: atom_id res chain seq x y z
N MET A 1 5.41 21.52 -4.52
CA MET A 1 6.22 20.28 -4.51
C MET A 1 5.46 19.08 -3.98
N ILE A 2 4.82 19.16 -2.81
CA ILE A 2 4.04 18.06 -2.22
C ILE A 2 2.90 17.56 -3.12
N VAL A 3 2.18 18.46 -3.81
CA VAL A 3 1.13 18.10 -4.77
C VAL A 3 1.66 17.21 -5.90
N LEU A 4 2.85 17.50 -6.45
CA LEU A 4 3.47 16.70 -7.51
C LEU A 4 3.84 15.30 -7.02
N ILE A 5 4.32 15.19 -5.78
CA ILE A 5 4.63 13.90 -5.14
C ILE A 5 3.34 13.09 -4.93
N GLY A 6 2.28 13.72 -4.45
CA GLY A 6 0.96 13.11 -4.33
C GLY A 6 0.43 12.61 -5.68
N THR A 7 0.50 13.43 -6.73
CA THR A 7 0.08 13.03 -8.09
C THR A 7 0.90 11.86 -8.63
N LEU A 8 2.22 11.86 -8.41
CA LEU A 8 3.09 10.76 -8.82
C LEU A 8 2.76 9.45 -8.10
N LEU A 9 2.38 9.52 -6.82
CA LEU A 9 1.97 8.35 -6.02
C LEU A 9 0.56 7.85 -6.37
N LEU A 10 -0.32 8.72 -6.89
CA LEU A 10 -1.65 8.31 -7.33
C LEU A 10 -1.60 7.36 -8.54
N LEU A 11 -0.64 7.53 -9.45
CA LEU A 11 -0.47 6.66 -10.62
C LEU A 11 -0.32 5.16 -10.25
N PRO A 12 0.67 4.76 -9.42
CA PRO A 12 0.78 3.37 -8.99
C PRO A 12 -0.43 2.95 -8.14
N PHE A 13 -0.97 3.83 -7.29
CA PHE A 13 -2.18 3.52 -6.50
C PHE A 13 -3.35 3.08 -7.38
N PHE A 14 -3.71 3.87 -8.40
CA PHE A 14 -4.77 3.53 -9.35
C PHE A 14 -4.45 2.28 -10.17
N TYR A 15 -3.18 2.10 -10.57
CA TYR A 15 -2.76 0.90 -11.30
C TYR A 15 -2.95 -0.37 -10.46
N TYR A 16 -2.49 -0.40 -9.21
CA TYR A 16 -2.66 -1.55 -8.32
C TYR A 16 -4.13 -1.78 -7.96
N GLY A 17 -4.89 -0.72 -7.71
CA GLY A 17 -6.33 -0.79 -7.46
C GLY A 17 -7.11 -1.36 -8.64
N TYR A 18 -6.79 -0.95 -9.87
CA TYR A 18 -7.40 -1.49 -11.09
C TYR A 18 -7.11 -2.98 -11.27
N LYS A 19 -5.85 -3.40 -11.03
CA LYS A 19 -5.45 -4.81 -11.10
C LYS A 19 -6.19 -5.67 -10.07
N GLU A 20 -6.42 -5.12 -8.88
CA GLU A 20 -7.18 -5.79 -7.83
C GLU A 20 -8.66 -5.91 -8.18
N HIS A 21 -9.27 -4.83 -8.69
CA HIS A 21 -10.67 -4.84 -9.13
C HIS A 21 -10.92 -5.82 -10.29
N GLN A 22 -10.03 -5.83 -11.29
CA GLN A 22 -10.08 -6.80 -12.40
C GLN A 22 -9.94 -8.24 -11.90
N PHE A 23 -9.12 -8.45 -10.86
CA PHE A 23 -8.93 -9.76 -10.27
C PHE A 23 -10.11 -10.22 -9.42
N SER A 24 -10.69 -9.33 -8.63
CA SER A 24 -11.88 -9.59 -7.80
C SER A 24 -13.06 -10.09 -8.64
N GLN A 25 -13.22 -9.54 -9.85
CA GLN A 25 -14.24 -10.00 -10.81
C GLN A 25 -13.90 -11.33 -11.51
N SER A 26 -12.66 -11.82 -11.41
CA SER A 26 -12.27 -13.08 -12.03
C SER A 26 -12.64 -14.28 -11.13
N ASN A 27 -13.11 -15.38 -11.73
CA ASN A 27 -13.39 -16.64 -11.01
C ASN A 27 -12.18 -17.24 -10.24
N LYS A 28 -10.98 -16.66 -10.40
CA LYS A 28 -9.76 -17.01 -9.65
C LYS A 28 -9.73 -16.44 -8.22
N ALA A 29 -10.55 -15.43 -7.93
CA ALA A 29 -10.63 -14.82 -6.59
C ALA A 29 -11.10 -15.82 -5.52
N LYS A 30 -12.06 -16.70 -5.85
CA LYS A 30 -12.54 -17.74 -4.93
C LYS A 30 -11.43 -18.71 -4.48
N LYS A 31 -10.57 -19.15 -5.40
CA LYS A 31 -9.43 -20.03 -5.09
C LYS A 31 -8.33 -19.34 -4.27
N GLU A 32 -8.05 -18.06 -4.55
CA GLU A 32 -6.99 -17.33 -3.82
C GLU A 32 -7.40 -16.94 -2.38
N THR A 33 -8.70 -16.80 -2.12
CA THR A 33 -9.22 -16.49 -0.78
C THR A 33 -8.98 -17.66 0.19
N GLU A 34 -9.09 -18.90 -0.27
CA GLU A 34 -8.83 -20.12 0.52
C GLU A 34 -7.34 -20.32 0.86
N THR A 35 -6.43 -19.78 0.04
CA THR A 35 -4.97 -19.92 0.21
C THR A 35 -4.32 -18.88 1.13
N GLY A 36 -5.08 -17.93 1.68
CA GLY A 36 -4.60 -17.00 2.73
C GLY A 36 -3.66 -15.88 2.26
N TYR A 37 -3.62 -15.56 0.97
CA TYR A 37 -2.71 -14.53 0.42
C TYR A 37 -2.98 -13.13 0.96
N TYR A 38 -4.25 -12.74 1.10
CA TYR A 38 -4.66 -11.45 1.67
C TYR A 38 -4.14 -11.27 3.10
N ARG A 39 -4.12 -12.35 3.90
CA ARG A 39 -3.61 -12.32 5.27
C ARG A 39 -2.11 -12.05 5.30
N LYS A 40 -1.34 -12.64 4.38
CA LYS A 40 0.11 -12.42 4.26
C LYS A 40 0.43 -11.00 3.79
N ALA A 41 -0.22 -10.52 2.73
CA ALA A 41 -0.03 -9.14 2.26
C ALA A 41 -0.41 -8.10 3.32
N SER A 42 -1.50 -8.35 4.06
CA SER A 42 -1.92 -7.48 5.16
C SER A 42 -0.88 -7.43 6.27
N PHE A 43 -0.24 -8.56 6.59
CA PHE A 43 0.79 -8.62 7.63
C PHE A 43 2.01 -7.74 7.32
N TYR A 44 2.35 -7.54 6.05
CA TYR A 44 3.45 -6.67 5.63
C TYR A 44 3.04 -5.19 5.57
N ALA A 45 1.81 -4.89 5.18
CA ALA A 45 1.33 -3.51 5.07
C ALA A 45 0.87 -2.93 6.42
N PHE A 46 0.34 -3.75 7.33
CA PHE A 46 -0.16 -3.31 8.62
C PHE A 46 0.87 -2.58 9.49
N PRO A 47 2.14 -3.03 9.61
CA PRO A 47 3.13 -2.31 10.41
C PRO A 47 3.64 -1.01 9.77
N LEU A 48 3.45 -0.80 8.46
CA LEU A 48 3.89 0.44 7.79
C LEU A 48 3.15 1.67 8.31
N LEU A 49 1.87 1.53 8.65
CA LEU A 49 1.06 2.61 9.20
C LEU A 49 1.57 3.10 10.57
N PRO A 50 1.71 2.26 11.62
CA PRO A 50 2.24 2.70 12.90
C PRO A 50 3.72 3.12 12.81
N ILE A 51 4.56 2.44 12.02
CA ILE A 51 5.97 2.81 11.87
C ILE A 51 6.11 4.17 11.18
N GLY A 52 5.41 4.36 10.06
CA GLY A 52 5.45 5.61 9.33
C GLY A 52 4.83 6.76 10.11
N TRP A 53 3.77 6.51 10.88
CA TRP A 53 3.20 7.49 11.79
C TRP A 53 4.20 7.91 12.87
N LEU A 54 4.91 6.95 13.48
CA LEU A 54 5.89 7.21 14.53
C LEU A 54 7.06 8.05 14.00
N LEU A 55 7.52 7.80 12.78
CA LEU A 55 8.53 8.64 12.10
C LEU A 55 8.03 10.07 11.85
N LEU A 56 6.75 10.21 11.50
CA LEU A 56 6.09 11.49 11.27
C LEU A 56 5.94 12.30 12.57
N GLU A 57 5.51 11.63 13.63
CA GLU A 57 5.37 12.20 14.98
C GLU A 57 6.72 12.66 15.53
N MET A 58 7.78 11.85 15.36
CA MET A 58 9.15 12.26 15.69
C MET A 58 9.56 13.48 14.88
N SER A 59 9.33 13.47 13.57
CA SER A 59 9.70 14.59 12.69
C SER A 59 8.97 15.88 13.07
N HIS A 60 7.69 15.81 13.45
CA HIS A 60 6.91 16.95 13.95
C HIS A 60 7.41 17.47 15.30
N ARG A 61 7.91 16.59 16.18
CA ARG A 61 8.54 16.99 17.44
C ARG A 61 9.91 17.64 17.24
N PHE A 62 10.71 17.18 16.28
CA PHE A 62 12.05 17.72 16.01
C PHE A 62 12.04 19.00 15.17
N PHE A 63 11.12 19.09 14.21
CA PHE A 63 10.90 20.28 13.40
C PHE A 63 9.44 20.68 13.60
N SER A 64 9.16 21.86 14.16
CA SER A 64 7.80 22.40 14.27
C SER A 64 7.17 22.56 12.88
N LEU A 65 6.63 21.46 12.36
CA LEU A 65 5.96 21.41 11.07
C LEU A 65 4.60 22.08 11.21
N SER A 66 4.25 22.90 10.22
CA SER A 66 2.90 23.44 10.12
C SER A 66 1.88 22.31 9.97
N PHE A 67 0.66 22.55 10.47
CA PHE A 67 -0.43 21.58 10.39
C PHE A 67 -0.70 21.11 8.96
N ASP A 68 -0.66 22.00 7.96
CA ASP A 68 -0.85 21.63 6.56
C ASP A 68 0.22 20.65 6.07
N THR A 69 1.49 20.87 6.43
CA THR A 69 2.58 19.97 6.04
C THR A 69 2.44 18.60 6.69
N TYR A 70 2.05 18.56 7.96
CA TYR A 70 1.78 17.32 8.68
C TYR A 70 0.63 16.52 8.05
N ARG A 71 -0.49 17.19 7.75
CA ARG A 71 -1.65 16.58 7.08
C ARG A 71 -1.26 15.97 5.74
N ASP A 72 -0.48 16.68 4.94
CA ASP A 72 -0.07 16.21 3.62
C ASP A 72 0.87 14.99 3.70
N LEU A 73 1.76 14.96 4.70
CA LEU A 73 2.63 13.81 4.97
C LEU A 73 1.85 12.56 5.39
N ILE A 74 0.78 12.71 6.18
CA ILE A 74 -0.12 11.60 6.52
C ILE A 74 -0.77 11.01 5.26
N TRP A 75 -1.24 11.86 4.34
CA TRP A 75 -1.80 11.40 3.07
C TRP A 75 -0.79 10.64 2.22
N ILE A 76 0.46 11.12 2.17
CA ILE A 76 1.55 10.42 1.50
C ILE A 76 1.81 9.06 2.15
N LEU A 77 1.84 8.99 3.49
CA LEU A 77 2.04 7.75 4.23
C LEU A 77 0.95 6.70 3.92
N ILE A 78 -0.31 7.13 3.88
CA ILE A 78 -1.45 6.26 3.54
C ILE A 78 -1.29 5.74 2.10
N LEU A 79 -1.00 6.63 1.14
CA LEU A 79 -0.82 6.24 -0.27
C LEU A 79 0.32 5.24 -0.44
N VAL A 80 1.48 5.48 0.19
CA VAL A 80 2.62 4.58 0.15
C VAL A 80 2.26 3.22 0.75
N SER A 81 1.56 3.20 1.88
CA SER A 81 1.11 1.95 2.52
C SER A 81 0.21 1.13 1.60
N CYS A 82 -0.72 1.77 0.89
CA CYS A 82 -1.58 1.13 -0.10
C CYS A 82 -0.78 0.58 -1.31
N ILE A 83 0.21 1.32 -1.80
CA ILE A 83 1.07 0.86 -2.90
C ILE A 83 1.87 -0.37 -2.47
N VAL A 84 2.47 -0.35 -1.28
CA VAL A 84 3.22 -1.50 -0.76
C VAL A 84 2.31 -2.72 -0.57
N TYR A 85 1.08 -2.53 -0.08
CA TYR A 85 0.09 -3.60 0.00
C TYR A 85 -0.21 -4.20 -1.39
N GLY A 86 -0.52 -3.36 -2.39
CA GLY A 86 -0.78 -3.82 -3.76
C GLY A 86 0.42 -4.53 -4.41
N CYS A 87 1.64 -4.01 -4.19
CA CYS A 87 2.89 -4.61 -4.66
C CYS A 87 3.14 -5.99 -4.04
N THR A 88 3.06 -6.08 -2.71
CA THR A 88 3.31 -7.34 -1.98
C THR A 88 2.29 -8.41 -2.35
N LEU A 89 1.02 -8.02 -2.51
CA LEU A 89 -0.04 -8.91 -2.97
C LEU A 89 0.24 -9.45 -4.37
N GLN A 90 0.58 -8.59 -5.34
CA GLN A 90 0.92 -9.04 -6.70
C GLN A 90 2.20 -9.88 -6.75
N TYR A 91 3.22 -9.54 -5.96
CA TYR A 91 4.48 -10.29 -5.89
C TYR A 91 4.23 -11.71 -5.37
N HIS A 92 3.50 -11.85 -4.26
CA HIS A 92 3.18 -13.16 -3.69
C HIS A 92 2.31 -14.00 -4.63
N ARG A 93 1.33 -13.38 -5.31
CA ARG A 93 0.52 -14.08 -6.32
C ARG A 93 1.37 -14.66 -7.44
N ARG A 94 2.26 -13.86 -8.05
CA ARG A 94 3.15 -14.31 -9.15
C ARG A 94 4.12 -15.40 -8.74
N LYS A 95 4.69 -15.31 -7.53
CA LYS A 95 5.66 -16.29 -7.04
C LYS A 95 5.03 -17.67 -6.84
N THR A 96 3.78 -17.73 -6.38
CA THR A 96 3.09 -19.01 -6.20
C THR A 96 2.54 -19.58 -7.51
N THR A 97 2.11 -18.76 -8.48
CA THR A 97 1.74 -19.29 -9.81
C THR A 97 2.92 -19.99 -10.51
N LYS A 98 4.15 -19.50 -10.27
CA LYS A 98 5.40 -20.10 -10.80
C LYS A 98 5.84 -21.39 -10.08
N ASN A 99 5.40 -21.62 -8.84
CA ASN A 99 5.73 -22.83 -8.07
C ASN A 99 4.71 -23.97 -8.29
N LEU A 100 3.64 -23.69 -9.05
CA LEU A 100 2.58 -24.65 -9.40
C LEU A 100 2.63 -25.08 -10.89
N SER A 101 3.58 -24.53 -11.65
CA SER A 101 3.88 -24.90 -13.05
C SER A 101 5.17 -25.68 -13.14
#